data_AF-A0A923Y5R8-F1
#
_entry.id   AF-A0A923Y5R8-F1
#
_cell.length_a   1.000
_cell.length_b   1.000
_cell.length_c   1.000
_cell.angle_alpha   90.00
_cell.angle_beta   90.00
_cell.angle_gamma   90.00
#
_symmetry.space_group_name_H-M   'P 1'
#
loop_
_entity.id
_entity.type
_entity.pdbx_description
1 polymer ?
#
loop_
_entity_poly.entity_id
_entity_poly.type
_entity_poly.pdbx_seq_one_letter_code
_entity_poly.pdbx_strand_id
1 'polypeptide(L)'
;MPSEFFRASTTWVVDFRYDGHPRRWFKVFGRGIDVRAMLMTELHQLYGDRAQLVDVREATEQEEGQYLRGDEPKNAFCPTGRRGAEAGAI
;
A
#
# COMPACT_ATOMS: atom_id res chain seq x y z
N MET A 1 -20.88 22.82 8.90
CA MET A 1 -20.00 22.13 9.86
C MET A 1 -19.27 21.05 9.07
N PRO A 2 -17.93 21.06 9.00
CA PRO A 2 -17.19 20.31 7.99
C PRO A 2 -16.82 18.88 8.44
N SER A 3 -17.10 17.91 7.56
CA SER A 3 -16.27 16.72 7.31
C SER A 3 -16.17 15.59 8.36
N GLU A 4 -17.29 15.07 8.89
CA GLU A 4 -17.30 13.86 9.74
C GLU A 4 -17.35 12.53 8.96
N PHE A 5 -16.60 12.44 7.84
CA PHE A 5 -16.44 11.19 7.09
C PHE A 5 -14.96 10.84 6.90
N PHE A 6 -14.15 10.97 7.95
CA PHE A 6 -12.89 10.22 7.99
C PHE A 6 -13.26 8.77 8.29
N ARG A 7 -13.61 8.02 7.23
CA ARG A 7 -13.59 6.56 7.25
C ARG A 7 -12.21 6.17 7.78
N ALA A 8 -12.14 5.76 9.04
CA ALA A 8 -10.90 5.38 9.70
C ALA A 8 -10.23 4.29 8.85
N SER A 9 -9.21 4.72 8.11
CA SER A 9 -8.50 3.91 7.14
C SER A 9 -7.07 3.90 7.63
N THR A 10 -6.53 2.71 7.84
CA THR A 10 -5.17 2.53 8.34
C THR A 10 -4.28 2.24 7.16
N THR A 11 -3.11 2.88 7.10
CA THR A 11 -2.07 2.55 6.13
C THR A 11 -1.28 1.34 6.62
N TRP A 12 -1.05 0.37 5.75
CA TRP A 12 -0.33 -0.87 6.03
C TRP A 12 0.89 -0.98 5.14
N VAL A 13 2.00 -1.36 5.75
CA VAL A 13 3.23 -1.75 5.08
C VAL A 13 3.21 -3.25 4.88
N VAL A 14 3.43 -3.66 3.65
CA VAL A 14 3.39 -5.06 3.23
C VAL A 14 4.72 -5.39 2.60
N ASP A 15 5.55 -6.13 3.34
CA ASP A 15 6.82 -6.64 2.83
C ASP A 15 6.57 -8.05 2.27
N PHE A 16 6.96 -8.26 1.01
CA PHE A 16 6.83 -9.55 0.33
C PHE A 16 8.03 -9.79 -0.57
N ARG A 17 8.32 -11.05 -0.87
CA ARG A 17 9.32 -11.42 -1.87
C ARG A 17 8.62 -11.77 -3.16
N TYR A 18 9.07 -11.18 -4.26
CA TYR A 18 8.66 -11.56 -5.61
C TYR A 18 9.87 -12.11 -6.34
N ASP A 19 9.81 -13.38 -6.75
CA ASP A 19 10.91 -14.05 -7.46
C ASP A 19 12.24 -14.00 -6.65
N GLY A 20 12.14 -14.10 -5.32
CA GLY A 20 13.28 -13.98 -4.40
C GLY A 20 13.73 -12.54 -4.10
N HIS A 21 13.23 -11.53 -4.82
CA HIS A 21 13.57 -10.13 -4.58
C HIS A 21 12.64 -9.48 -3.54
N PRO A 22 13.17 -8.77 -2.53
CA PRO A 22 12.35 -8.07 -1.55
C PRO A 22 11.61 -6.91 -2.22
N ARG A 23 10.31 -6.82 -1.96
CA ARG A 23 9.42 -5.74 -2.38
C ARG A 23 8.57 -5.28 -1.22
N ARG A 24 8.18 -4.02 -1.28
CA ARG A 24 7.33 -3.37 -0.29
C ARG A 24 6.17 -2.67 -0.97
N TRP A 25 4.97 -2.88 -0.43
CA TRP A 25 3.76 -2.14 -0.78
C TRP A 25 3.25 -1.35 0.40
N PHE A 26 2.57 -0.25 0.08
CA PHE A 26 1.82 0.56 1.01
C PHE A 26 0.37 0.57 0.54
N LYS A 27 -0.54 0.10 1.40
CA LYS A 27 -1.96 -0.01 1.08
C LYS A 27 -2.80 0.50 2.24
N VAL A 28 -3.88 1.18 1.89
CA VAL A 28 -4.81 1.73 2.86
C VAL A 28 -6.02 0.80 2.94
N PHE A 29 -6.33 0.31 4.14
CA PHE A 29 -7.47 -0.56 4.40
C PHE A 29 -8.42 0.08 5.42
N GLY A 30 -9.71 -0.19 5.27
CA GLY A 30 -10.71 0.22 6.28
C GLY A 30 -10.65 -0.67 7.53
N ARG A 31 -11.23 -0.19 8.64
CA ARG A 31 -11.37 -0.99 9.88
C ARG A 31 -12.15 -2.29 9.66
N GLY A 32 -11.77 -3.33 10.40
CA GLY A 32 -12.47 -4.62 10.44
C GLY A 32 -12.14 -5.57 9.28
N ILE A 33 -11.14 -5.25 8.46
CA ILE A 33 -10.66 -6.11 7.38
C ILE A 33 -9.52 -6.98 7.90
N ASP A 34 -9.55 -8.28 7.59
CA ASP A 34 -8.40 -9.16 7.77
C ASP A 34 -7.38 -8.88 6.66
N VAL A 35 -6.52 -7.88 6.92
CA VAL A 35 -5.57 -7.35 5.93
C VAL A 35 -4.61 -8.44 5.46
N ARG A 36 -4.21 -9.35 6.35
CA ARG A 36 -3.31 -10.45 6.01
C ARG A 36 -3.94 -11.42 5.02
N ALA A 37 -5.14 -11.94 5.29
CA ALA A 37 -5.82 -12.86 4.39
C ALA A 37 -6.12 -12.23 3.02
N MET A 38 -6.53 -10.95 3.01
CA MET A 38 -6.73 -10.17 1.80
C MET A 38 -5.45 -10.05 0.97
N LEU A 39 -4.33 -9.68 1.60
CA LEU A 39 -3.05 -9.51 0.91
C LEU A 39 -2.47 -10.83 0.42
N MET A 40 -2.59 -11.91 1.19
CA MET A 40 -2.17 -13.24 0.74
C MET A 40 -2.96 -13.66 -0.51
N THR A 41 -4.28 -13.45 -0.51
CA THR A 41 -5.13 -13.73 -1.66
C THR A 41 -4.72 -12.88 -2.86
N GLU A 42 -4.52 -11.58 -2.65
CA GLU A 42 -4.16 -10.65 -3.73
C GLU A 42 -2.78 -10.95 -4.32
N LEU A 43 -1.77 -11.24 -3.49
CA LEU A 43 -0.44 -11.64 -3.95
C LEU A 43 -0.50 -12.94 -4.77
N HIS A 44 -1.28 -13.91 -4.31
CA HIS A 44 -1.47 -15.15 -5.06
C HIS A 44 -2.20 -14.93 -6.39
N GLN A 45 -3.21 -14.07 -6.43
CA GLN A 45 -3.94 -13.74 -7.67
C GLN A 45 -3.06 -12.98 -8.69
N LEU A 46 -2.17 -12.10 -8.22
CA LEU A 46 -1.32 -11.29 -9.10
C LEU A 46 -0.05 -12.02 -9.56
N TYR A 47 0.59 -12.75 -8.65
CA TYR A 47 1.93 -13.30 -8.87
C TYR A 47 2.00 -14.82 -8.75
N GLY A 48 0.96 -15.47 -8.24
CA GLY A 48 0.93 -16.89 -7.94
C GLY A 48 1.97 -17.27 -6.87
N ASP A 49 2.54 -18.46 -7.01
CA ASP A 49 3.58 -18.99 -6.12
C ASP A 49 4.90 -18.20 -6.11
N ARG A 50 5.08 -17.25 -7.04
CA ARG A 50 6.28 -16.41 -7.11
C ARG A 50 6.31 -15.32 -6.04
N ALA A 51 5.16 -15.01 -5.42
CA ALA A 51 5.09 -14.06 -4.33
C ALA A 51 4.93 -14.75 -2.98
N GLN A 52 5.79 -14.37 -2.03
CA GLN A 52 5.70 -14.81 -0.65
C GLN A 52 5.54 -13.61 0.26
N LEU A 53 4.43 -13.56 1.00
CA LEU A 53 4.22 -12.56 2.03
C LEU A 53 5.23 -12.78 3.17
N VAL A 54 6.01 -11.75 3.49
CA VAL A 54 7.03 -11.80 4.55
C VAL A 54 6.49 -11.18 5.83
N ASP A 55 6.03 -9.94 5.76
CA ASP A 55 5.53 -9.20 6.91
C ASP A 55 4.39 -8.26 6.52
N VAL A 56 3.47 -8.05 7.46
CA VAL A 56 2.35 -7.11 7.32
C VAL A 56 2.22 -6.37 8.64
N ARG A 57 2.45 -5.06 8.59
CA ARG A 57 2.39 -4.20 9.78
C ARG A 57 1.69 -2.88 9.46
N GLU A 58 1.13 -2.26 10.48
CA GLU A 58 0.61 -0.89 10.36
C GLU A 58 1.78 0.06 10.07
N ALA A 59 1.57 0.99 9.14
CA ALA A 59 2.54 2.03 8.85
C ALA A 59 2.64 2.98 10.04
N THR A 60 3.86 3.43 10.32
CA THR A 60 4.08 4.51 11.29
C THR A 60 3.50 5.82 10.74
N GLU A 61 3.17 6.77 11.61
CA GLU A 61 2.64 8.09 11.19
C GLU A 61 3.60 8.83 10.24
N GLN A 62 4.91 8.60 10.38
CA GLN A 62 5.92 9.13 9.47
C GLN A 62 5.88 8.47 8.09
N GLU A 63 5.78 7.13 8.03
CA GLU A 63 5.65 6.38 6.77
C GLU A 63 4.34 6.70 6.06
N GLU A 64 3.22 6.75 6.80
CA GLU A 64 1.93 7.21 6.27
C GLU A 64 2.03 8.64 5.72
N GLY A 65 2.68 9.55 6.45
CA GLY A 65 2.91 10.90 5.99
C GLY A 65 3.79 10.98 4.73
N GLN A 66 4.76 10.10 4.54
CA GLN A 66 5.58 10.02 3.32
C GLN A 66 4.79 9.45 2.14
N TYR A 67 3.99 8.40 2.39
CA TYR A 67 3.08 7.81 1.41
C TYR A 67 2.06 8.85 0.89
N LEU A 68 1.40 9.57 1.80
CA LEU A 68 0.41 10.59 1.48
C LEU A 68 1.01 11.79 0.73
N ARG A 69 2.29 12.09 0.97
CA ARG A 69 3.04 13.15 0.28
C ARG A 69 3.65 12.70 -1.05
N GLY A 70 3.64 11.39 -1.36
CA GLY A 70 4.23 10.83 -2.57
C GLY A 70 5.76 10.84 -2.59
N ASP A 71 6.39 10.98 -1.42
CA ASP A 71 7.85 11.12 -1.26
C ASP A 71 8.57 9.77 -1.11
N GLU A 72 7.81 8.67 -0.99
CA GLU A 72 8.38 7.33 -0.99
C GLU A 72 9.07 6.99 -2.32
N PRO A 73 10.13 6.16 -2.29
CA PRO A 73 10.77 5.68 -3.51
C PRO A 73 9.71 4.99 -4.37
N LYS A 74 9.42 5.60 -5.52
CA LYS A 74 8.42 5.16 -6.52
C LYS A 74 8.67 3.71 -6.93
N ASN A 75 8.15 2.74 -6.18
CA ASN A 75 8.01 1.38 -6.66
C ASN A 75 6.89 1.40 -7.69
N ALA A 76 7.28 1.46 -8.97
CA ALA A 76 6.44 1.61 -10.16
C ALA A 76 5.36 0.51 -10.38
N PHE A 77 5.13 -0.36 -9.40
CA PHE A 77 4.23 -1.51 -9.44
C PHE A 77 3.21 -1.53 -8.28
N CYS A 78 2.92 -0.40 -7.63
CA CYS A 78 1.70 -0.28 -6.81
C CYS A 78 0.49 -0.01 -7.73
N PRO A 79 -0.41 -0.98 -7.98
CA PRO A 79 -1.60 -0.77 -8.82
C PRO A 79 -2.58 0.26 -8.23
N THR A 80 -2.44 0.61 -6.95
CA THR A 80 -3.20 1.67 -6.25
C THR A 80 -2.51 3.03 -6.24
N GLY A 81 -1.30 3.16 -6.80
CA GLY A 81 -0.68 4.47 -6.97
C GLY A 81 -1.49 5.27 -7.96
N ARG A 82 -2.28 6.25 -7.48
CA ARG A 82 -2.82 7.30 -8.36
C ARG A 82 -1.64 7.79 -9.21
N ARG A 83 -1.73 7.65 -10.53
CA ARG A 83 -0.89 8.41 -11.45
C ARG A 83 -0.99 9.85 -10.98
N GLY A 84 0.09 10.36 -10.39
CA GLY A 84 0.22 11.76 -10.06
C GLY A 84 -0.11 12.53 -11.32
N ALA A 85 -1.14 13.36 -11.23
CA ALA A 85 -1.41 14.37 -12.21
C ALA A 85 -0.21 15.32 -12.18
N GLU A 86 0.70 15.16 -13.13
CA GLU A 86 1.74 16.14 -13.41
C GLU A 86 1.76 16.38 -14.92
N ALA A 87 1.08 17.45 -15.34
CA ALA A 87 1.65 18.45 -16.24
C ALA A 87 0.67 19.61 -16.41
N GLY A 88 1.08 20.80 -15.97
CA GLY A 88 0.56 22.05 -16.53
C GLY A 88 0.27 23.18 -15.53
N ALA A 89 1.30 23.66 -14.82
CA ALA A 89 1.33 25.05 -14.36
C ALA A 89 2.48 25.75 -15.09
N ILE A 90 2.13 26.54 -16.10
CA ILE A 90 2.55 27.91 -16.49
C ILE A 90 2.35 28.11 -17.99
#